data_AF-A0AAQ4CWV3-F1
#
_entry.id   AF-A0AAQ4CWV3-F1
#
_cell.length_a   1.000
_cell.length_b   1.000
_cell.length_c   1.000
_cell.angle_alpha   90.00
_cell.angle_beta   90.00
_cell.angle_gamma   90.00
#
_symmetry.space_group_name_H-M   'P 1'
#
loop_
_entity.id
_entity.type
_entity.pdbx_description
1 polymer ?
#
loop_
_entity_poly.entity_id
_entity_poly.type
_entity_poly.pdbx_seq_one_letter_code
_entity_poly.pdbx_strand_id
1 'polypeptide(L)'
;MIIKEELKVRVKYNVKVNSKGEKVKYPYYIVTFPIEYSDVLKEIKTLKNVTIVTDEEKIELNNVKMFSLEYYKKGEEKIPYFSISIPKEIGEKLVGKKVLVIAEIE
;
A
#
# COMPACT_ATOMS: atom_id res chain seq x y z
N MET A 1 -2.36 4.18 17.96
CA MET A 1 -3.10 2.97 17.55
C MET A 1 -2.18 2.04 16.76
N ILE A 2 -2.39 0.73 16.80
CA ILE A 2 -1.66 -0.23 15.96
C ILE A 2 -2.66 -0.94 15.05
N ILE A 3 -2.40 -0.93 13.74
CA ILE A 3 -3.09 -1.81 12.78
C ILE A 3 -2.23 -3.05 12.61
N LYS A 4 -2.84 -4.22 12.72
CA LYS A 4 -2.19 -5.52 12.48
C LYS A 4 -3.10 -6.34 11.57
N GLU A 5 -2.73 -6.46 10.30
CA GLU A 5 -3.61 -7.05 9.27
C GLU A 5 -2.85 -7.91 8.27
N GLU A 6 -3.48 -8.98 7.80
CA GLU A 6 -2.91 -9.82 6.74
C GLU A 6 -3.32 -9.27 5.36
N LEU A 7 -2.37 -8.66 4.65
CA LEU A 7 -2.62 -7.95 3.40
C LEU A 7 -1.95 -8.62 2.21
N LYS A 8 -2.66 -8.69 1.09
CA LYS A 8 -2.10 -9.18 -0.18
C LYS A 8 -1.26 -8.09 -0.84
N VAL A 9 -0.01 -8.39 -1.14
CA VAL A 9 0.85 -7.50 -1.93
C VAL A 9 0.37 -7.52 -3.38
N ARG A 10 0.05 -6.35 -3.92
CA ARG A 10 -0.44 -6.17 -5.29
C ARG A 10 0.55 -5.36 -6.10
N VAL A 11 0.66 -5.67 -7.38
CA VAL A 11 1.37 -4.84 -8.35
C VAL A 11 0.36 -3.94 -9.08
N LYS A 12 0.75 -2.68 -9.27
CA LYS A 12 0.07 -1.70 -10.10
C LYS A 12 1.11 -1.11 -11.07
N TYR A 13 0.65 -0.44 -12.12
CA TYR A 13 1.54 0.09 -13.16
C TYR A 13 1.24 1.56 -13.43
N ASN A 14 2.29 2.38 -13.37
CA ASN A 14 2.25 3.73 -13.92
C ASN A 14 2.70 3.67 -15.39
N VAL A 15 1.91 4.22 -16.29
CA VAL A 15 2.28 4.30 -17.71
C VAL A 15 2.81 5.70 -17.99
N LYS A 16 4.04 5.81 -18.50
CA LYS A 16 4.63 7.07 -18.93
C LYS A 16 5.14 6.95 -20.36
N VAL A 17 5.17 8.06 -21.09
CA VAL A 17 5.80 8.13 -22.41
C VAL A 17 7.27 8.53 -22.20
N ASN A 18 8.20 7.74 -22.75
CA ASN A 18 9.63 8.06 -22.67
C ASN A 18 10.02 9.12 -23.71
N SER A 19 11.29 9.55 -23.71
CA SER A 19 11.82 10.53 -24.67
C SER A 19 11.78 10.06 -26.14
N LYS A 20 11.53 8.77 -26.39
CA LYS A 20 11.39 8.16 -27.73
C LYS A 20 9.92 8.05 -28.17
N GLY A 21 8.97 8.52 -27.37
CA GLY A 21 7.53 8.41 -27.66
C GLY A 21 6.90 7.07 -27.32
N GLU A 22 7.64 6.16 -26.66
CA GLU A 22 7.16 4.81 -26.33
C GLU A 22 6.44 4.81 -24.98
N LYS A 23 5.34 4.06 -24.89
CA LYS A 23 4.62 3.83 -23.62
C LYS A 23 5.38 2.80 -22.77
N VAL A 24 5.96 3.24 -21.66
CA VAL A 24 6.68 2.41 -20.70
C VAL A 24 5.83 2.21 -19.44
N LYS A 25 5.71 0.96 -18.99
CA LYS A 25 5.01 0.58 -17.75
C LYS A 25 6.02 0.46 -16.60
N TYR A 26 5.79 1.21 -15.54
CA TYR A 26 6.59 1.19 -14.32
C TYR A 26 5.79 0.50 -13.21
N PRO A 27 6.16 -0.73 -12.79
CA PRO A 27 5.48 -1.41 -11.71
C PRO A 27 5.74 -0.69 -10.39
N TYR A 28 4.72 -0.65 -9.53
CA TYR A 28 4.85 -0.32 -8.13
C TYR A 28 4.01 -1.29 -7.31
N TYR A 29 4.47 -1.58 -6.10
CA TYR A 29 3.89 -2.61 -5.24
C TYR A 29 3.21 -1.96 -4.06
N ILE A 30 2.03 -2.47 -3.71
CA ILE A 30 1.20 -1.88 -2.69
C ILE A 30 0.57 -2.95 -1.80
N VAL A 31 0.24 -2.55 -0.59
CA VAL A 31 -0.81 -3.20 0.22
C VAL A 31 -1.89 -2.18 0.49
N THR A 32 -3.14 -2.64 0.50
CA THR A 32 -4.32 -1.80 0.71
C THR A 32 -4.99 -2.24 2.00
N PHE A 33 -5.20 -1.30 2.92
CA PHE A 33 -5.89 -1.57 4.17
C PHE A 33 -7.39 -1.81 3.95
N PRO A 34 -8.03 -2.64 4.79
CA PRO A 34 -9.47 -2.81 4.79
C PRO A 34 -10.24 -1.49 4.95
N ILE A 35 -11.47 -1.45 4.42
CA ILE A 35 -12.28 -0.21 4.37
C ILE A 35 -12.63 0.29 5.77
N GLU A 36 -12.67 -0.61 6.74
CA GLU A 36 -12.94 -0.37 8.16
C GLU A 36 -11.92 0.61 8.78
N TYR A 37 -10.72 0.68 8.22
CA TYR A 37 -9.69 1.61 8.66
C TYR A 37 -9.77 2.98 7.95
N SER A 38 -10.65 3.16 6.96
CA SER A 38 -10.71 4.39 6.16
C SER A 38 -10.86 5.65 7.01
N ASP A 39 -11.73 5.62 8.01
CA ASP A 39 -11.98 6.77 8.88
C ASP A 39 -10.79 7.17 9.74
N VAL A 40 -9.99 6.20 10.19
CA VAL A 40 -8.77 6.46 10.97
C VAL A 40 -7.65 6.91 10.05
N LEU A 41 -7.57 6.32 8.86
CA LEU A 41 -6.48 6.53 7.91
C LEU A 41 -6.62 7.82 7.09
N LYS A 42 -7.81 8.42 7.00
CA LYS A 42 -8.07 9.60 6.16
C LYS A 42 -7.27 10.85 6.55
N GLU A 43 -6.89 10.96 7.82
CA GLU A 43 -6.10 12.10 8.31
C GLU A 43 -4.59 11.82 8.27
N ILE A 44 -4.20 10.59 7.95
CA ILE A 44 -2.82 10.12 8.02
C ILE A 44 -2.17 10.15 6.63
N LYS A 45 -1.17 11.03 6.49
CA LYS A 45 -0.38 11.14 5.25
C LYS A 45 0.78 10.15 5.20
N THR A 46 1.33 9.80 6.35
CA THR A 46 2.54 8.98 6.47
C THR A 46 2.43 8.11 7.71
N LEU A 47 2.79 6.83 7.57
CA LEU A 47 2.98 5.92 8.69
C LEU A 47 4.45 5.98 9.11
N LYS A 48 4.72 6.28 10.38
CA LYS A 48 6.10 6.41 10.89
C LYS A 48 6.84 5.09 10.78
N ASN A 49 6.23 4.01 11.28
CA ASN A 49 6.81 2.67 11.28
C ASN A 49 5.80 1.68 10.70
N VAL A 50 6.23 0.92 9.70
CA VAL A 50 5.51 -0.21 9.14
C VAL A 50 6.42 -1.42 9.16
N THR A 51 6.00 -2.47 9.86
CA THR A 51 6.64 -3.77 9.78
C THR A 51 5.86 -4.67 8.82
N ILE A 52 6.57 -5.29 7.88
CA ILE A 52 6.05 -6.39 7.05
C ILE A 52 6.67 -7.68 7.56
N VAL A 53 5.84 -8.61 8.02
CA VAL A 53 6.26 -9.94 8.47
C VAL A 53 5.89 -10.95 7.40
N THR A 54 6.87 -11.77 7.06
CA THR A 54 6.77 -12.89 6.12
C THR A 54 7.25 -14.16 6.82
N ASP A 55 7.10 -15.32 6.18
CA ASP A 55 7.63 -16.57 6.73
C ASP A 55 9.17 -16.60 6.80
N GLU A 56 9.83 -15.81 5.95
CA GLU A 56 11.30 -15.80 5.80
C GLU A 56 11.96 -14.69 6.61
N GLU A 57 11.36 -13.50 6.66
CA GLU A 57 11.96 -12.31 7.25
C GLU A 57 10.94 -11.31 7.82
N LYS A 58 11.46 -10.42 8.68
CA LYS A 58 10.78 -9.22 9.18
C LYS A 58 11.45 -8.00 8.54
N ILE A 59 10.66 -7.16 7.89
CA ILE A 59 11.11 -5.97 7.18
C ILE A 59 10.51 -4.74 7.84
N GLU A 60 11.35 -3.78 8.21
CA GLU A 60 10.93 -2.51 8.80
C GLU A 60 11.06 -1.38 7.79
N LEU A 61 9.97 -0.64 7.61
CA LEU A 61 9.86 0.49 6.70
C LEU A 61 9.51 1.74 7.50
N ASN A 62 10.34 2.78 7.34
CA ASN A 62 10.15 4.05 8.04
C ASN A 62 9.58 5.11 7.09
N ASN A 63 8.73 5.99 7.62
CA ASN A 63 8.12 7.13 6.91
C ASN A 63 7.40 6.72 5.60
N VAL A 64 6.54 5.71 5.70
CA VAL A 64 5.83 5.15 4.55
C VAL A 64 4.65 6.03 4.16
N LYS A 65 4.68 6.56 2.94
CA LYS A 65 3.60 7.41 2.42
C LYS A 65 2.33 6.62 2.19
N MET A 66 1.23 7.19 2.65
CA MET A 66 -0.12 6.72 2.40
C MET A 66 -0.74 7.44 1.21
N PHE A 67 -1.58 6.73 0.47
CA PHE A 67 -2.34 7.29 -0.65
C PHE A 67 -3.62 6.48 -0.89
N SER A 68 -4.57 7.05 -1.61
CA SER A 68 -5.79 6.36 -2.04
C SER A 68 -5.88 6.30 -3.56
N LEU A 69 -6.11 5.11 -4.11
CA LEU A 69 -6.31 4.89 -5.55
C LEU A 69 -7.69 4.33 -5.88
N GLU A 70 -8.35 3.75 -4.89
CA GLU A 70 -9.61 3.03 -5.05
C GLU A 70 -10.62 3.60 -4.04
N TYR A 71 -11.90 3.56 -4.40
CA TYR A 71 -12.99 4.08 -3.57
C TYR A 71 -14.11 3.05 -3.53
N TYR A 72 -14.63 2.78 -2.35
CA TYR A 72 -15.90 2.09 -2.14
C TYR A 72 -17.04 3.09 -2.28
N LYS A 73 -18.09 2.74 -3.03
CA LYS A 73 -19.29 3.57 -3.19
C LYS A 73 -20.40 3.03 -2.28
N LYS A 74 -20.85 3.86 -1.34
CA LYS A 74 -21.97 3.56 -0.43
C LYS A 74 -23.08 4.58 -0.66
N GLY A 75 -23.99 4.26 -1.58
CA GLY A 75 -24.97 5.24 -2.06
C GLY A 75 -24.28 6.39 -2.80
N GLU A 76 -24.43 7.63 -2.33
CA GLU A 76 -23.76 8.81 -2.88
C GLU A 76 -22.36 9.02 -2.30
N GLU A 77 -22.03 8.37 -1.18
CA GLU A 77 -20.77 8.52 -0.48
C GLU A 77 -19.65 7.73 -1.18
N LYS A 78 -18.47 8.34 -1.27
CA LYS A 78 -17.23 7.72 -1.75
C LYS A 78 -16.25 7.59 -0.60
N ILE A 79 -16.03 6.36 -0.15
CA ILE A 79 -15.13 6.05 0.96
C ILE A 79 -13.79 5.57 0.37
N PRO A 80 -12.67 6.26 0.63
CA PRO A 80 -11.37 5.88 0.07
C PRO A 80 -10.81 4.60 0.69
N TYR A 81 -10.24 3.73 -0.13
CA TYR A 81 -9.29 2.74 0.33
C TYR A 81 -7.90 3.37 0.42
N PHE A 82 -7.22 3.14 1.53
CA PHE A 82 -5.85 3.60 1.72
C PHE A 82 -4.84 2.49 1.49
N SER A 83 -3.76 2.85 0.83
CA SER A 83 -2.66 1.97 0.48
C SER A 83 -1.33 2.58 0.88
N ILE A 84 -0.34 1.72 1.07
CA ILE A 84 1.06 2.09 1.16
C ILE A 84 1.87 1.45 0.05
N SER A 85 2.95 2.12 -0.34
CA SER A 85 3.90 1.60 -1.30
C SER A 85 4.92 0.72 -0.61
N ILE A 86 5.19 -0.44 -1.19
CA ILE A 86 6.26 -1.34 -0.79
C ILE A 86 7.45 -1.08 -1.72
N PRO A 87 8.68 -0.96 -1.20
CA PRO A 87 9.87 -0.79 -2.01
C PRO A 87 9.98 -1.90 -3.08
N LYS A 88 10.46 -1.54 -4.27
CA LYS A 88 10.44 -2.41 -5.45
C LYS A 88 11.05 -3.80 -5.17
N GLU A 89 12.22 -3.83 -4.56
CA GLU A 89 12.98 -5.06 -4.28
C GLU A 89 12.21 -6.02 -3.36
N ILE A 90 11.47 -5.48 -2.40
CA ILE A 90 10.62 -6.25 -1.48
C ILE A 90 9.33 -6.67 -2.19
N GLY A 91 8.69 -5.74 -2.88
CA GLY A 91 7.45 -5.96 -3.60
C GLY A 91 7.56 -7.04 -4.69
N GLU A 92 8.69 -7.09 -5.40
CA GLU A 92 8.96 -8.11 -6.42
C GLU A 92 8.98 -9.53 -5.85
N LYS A 93 9.50 -9.72 -4.63
CA LYS A 93 9.55 -11.01 -3.95
C LYS A 93 8.20 -11.43 -3.37
N LEU A 94 7.39 -10.45 -2.99
CA LEU A 94 6.16 -10.67 -2.23
C LEU A 94 4.88 -10.54 -3.06
N VAL A 95 4.96 -10.07 -4.30
CA VAL A 95 3.78 -9.88 -5.17
C VAL A 95 2.92 -11.14 -5.24
N GLY A 96 1.62 -10.96 -4.99
CA GLY A 96 0.66 -12.06 -4.96
C GLY A 96 0.59 -12.83 -3.63
N LYS A 97 1.60 -12.71 -2.76
CA LYS A 97 1.58 -13.29 -1.41
C LYS A 97 0.77 -12.42 -0.46
N LYS A 98 0.29 -13.04 0.60
CA LYS A 98 -0.25 -12.35 1.77
C LYS A 98 0.87 -12.19 2.80
N VAL A 99 0.92 -11.03 3.42
CA VAL A 99 1.94 -10.67 4.42
C VAL A 99 1.26 -10.00 5.60
N LEU A 100 1.78 -10.24 6.79
CA LEU A 100 1.27 -9.56 7.97
C LEU A 100 1.88 -8.16 8.02
N VAL A 101 1.04 -7.14 8.00
CA VAL A 101 1.43 -5.73 8.07
C VAL A 101 1.08 -5.20 9.44
N ILE A 102 2.08 -4.68 10.15
CA ILE A 102 1.93 -4.02 11.44
C ILE A 102 2.29 -2.55 11.24
N ALA A 103 1.32 -1.67 11.37
CA ALA A 103 1.48 -0.23 11.16
C ALA A 103 1.16 0.53 12.44
N GLU A 104 2.07 1.40 12.85
CA GLU A 104 1.87 2.32 13.96
C GLU A 104 1.27 3.63 13.46
N ILE A 105 0.16 4.02 14.10
CA ILE A 105 -0.60 5.22 13.82
C ILE A 105 -0.55 6.10 15.08
N GLU A 106 -0.07 7.32 14.92
CA GLU A 106 -0.14 8.36 15.95
C GLU A 106 -1.38 9.23 15.78
#